data_AF-A0A8K0DBL1-F1
#
_entry.id   AF-A0A8K0DBL1-F1
#
_cell.length_a   1.000
_cell.length_b   1.000
_cell.length_c   1.000
_cell.angle_alpha   90.00
_cell.angle_beta   90.00
_cell.angle_gamma   90.00
#
_symmetry.space_group_name_H-M   'P 1'
#
loop_
_entity.id
_entity.type
_entity.pdbx_description
1 polymer ?
#
loop_
_entity_poly.entity_id
_entity_poly.type
_entity_poly.pdbx_seq_one_letter_code
_entity_poly.pdbx_strand_id
1 'polypeptide(L)'
;MCKSKITAADRRALRRIIEKNHRVSYLQLSSLWSDAVGRHILRSTCHREAHKMGFSTYKAKEKPLLTPLQKQNRLVWAKQHKNWTPLNNDMQYNGVIRGVY
;
A
#
# COMPACT_ATOMS: atom_id res chain seq x y z
N MET A 1 -30.90 3.75 -20.36
CA MET A 1 -29.68 3.28 -19.66
C MET A 1 -29.28 1.92 -20.21
N CYS A 2 -28.11 1.79 -20.84
CA CYS A 2 -27.61 0.49 -21.28
C CYS A 2 -27.10 -0.31 -20.07
N LYS A 3 -27.44 -1.61 -20.00
CA LYS A 3 -26.98 -2.49 -18.91
C LYS A 3 -25.46 -2.65 -18.99
N SER A 4 -24.74 -2.50 -17.87
CA SER A 4 -23.29 -2.75 -17.88
C SER A 4 -23.03 -4.23 -18.14
N LYS A 5 -22.11 -4.55 -19.06
CA LYS A 5 -21.70 -5.93 -19.38
C LYS A 5 -21.03 -6.66 -18.20
N ILE A 6 -20.67 -5.96 -17.13
CA ILE A 6 -20.06 -6.51 -15.90
C ILE A 6 -21.16 -6.81 -14.88
N THR A 7 -21.26 -8.06 -14.44
CA THR A 7 -22.25 -8.51 -13.46
C THR A 7 -21.74 -8.33 -12.03
N ALA A 8 -22.63 -8.48 -11.05
CA ALA A 8 -22.23 -8.46 -9.64
C ALA A 8 -21.31 -9.64 -9.27
N ALA A 9 -21.49 -10.80 -9.92
CA ALA A 9 -20.62 -11.96 -9.72
C ALA A 9 -19.19 -11.68 -10.19
N ASP A 10 -19.04 -11.03 -11.34
CA ASP A 10 -17.74 -10.68 -11.90
C ASP A 10 -16.99 -9.71 -10.98
N ARG A 11 -17.70 -8.73 -10.40
CA ARG A 11 -17.12 -7.79 -9.42
C ARG A 11 -16.64 -8.51 -8.16
N ARG A 12 -17.39 -9.52 -7.68
CA ARG A 12 -16.96 -10.36 -6.55
C ARG A 12 -15.71 -11.18 -6.89
N ALA A 13 -15.62 -11.72 -8.11
CA ALA A 13 -14.43 -12.41 -8.58
C ALA A 13 -13.22 -11.47 -8.62
N LEU A 14 -13.40 -10.27 -9.20
CA LEU A 14 -12.35 -9.24 -9.25
C LEU A 14 -11.86 -8.86 -7.85
N ARG A 15 -12.77 -8.58 -6.92
CA ARG A 15 -12.44 -8.25 -5.53
C ARG A 15 -11.60 -9.36 -4.88
N ARG A 16 -12.03 -10.62 -5.02
CA ARG A 16 -11.31 -11.77 -4.44
C ARG A 16 -9.89 -11.91 -4.99
N ILE A 17 -9.68 -11.65 -6.29
CA ILE A 17 -8.35 -11.69 -6.90
C ILE A 17 -7.45 -10.57 -6.35
N ILE A 18 -7.98 -9.35 -6.25
CA ILE A 18 -7.26 -8.20 -5.70
C ILE A 18 -6.88 -8.45 -4.25
N GLU A 19 -7.82 -8.93 -3.41
CA GLU A 19 -7.61 -9.20 -1.99
C GLU A 19 -6.63 -10.36 -1.74
N LYS A 20 -6.59 -11.36 -2.63
CA LYS A 20 -5.63 -12.46 -2.53
C LYS A 20 -4.19 -11.98 -2.76
N ASN A 21 -3.98 -11.04 -3.68
CA ASN A 21 -2.66 -10.45 -3.92
C ASN A 21 -2.78 -8.99 -4.36
N HIS A 22 -2.56 -8.08 -3.42
CA HIS A 22 -2.68 -6.64 -3.63
C HIS A 22 -1.59 -6.04 -4.54
N ARG A 23 -0.57 -6.83 -4.90
CA ARG A 23 0.58 -6.39 -5.73
C ARG A 23 0.45 -6.77 -7.20
N VAL A 24 -0.65 -7.41 -7.60
CA VAL A 24 -0.86 -7.82 -8.99
C VAL A 24 -0.98 -6.58 -9.88
N SER A 25 -0.23 -6.55 -10.99
CA SER A 25 -0.36 -5.49 -11.98
C SER A 25 -1.69 -5.56 -12.72
N TYR A 26 -2.21 -4.45 -13.23
CA TYR A 26 -3.47 -4.48 -13.98
C TYR A 26 -3.44 -5.35 -15.23
N LEU A 27 -2.27 -5.58 -15.83
CA LEU A 27 -2.12 -6.49 -16.97
C LEU A 27 -2.37 -7.93 -16.53
N GLN A 28 -1.68 -8.37 -15.48
CA GLN A 28 -1.88 -9.70 -14.89
C GLN A 28 -3.30 -9.85 -14.33
N LEU A 29 -3.83 -8.81 -13.70
CA LEU A 29 -5.20 -8.80 -13.19
C LEU A 29 -6.22 -9.00 -14.32
N SER A 30 -5.95 -8.43 -15.50
CA SER A 30 -6.76 -8.63 -16.70
C SER A 30 -6.82 -10.09 -17.10
N SER A 31 -5.68 -10.77 -17.16
CA SER A 31 -5.59 -12.19 -17.49
C SER A 31 -6.32 -13.03 -16.43
N LEU A 32 -5.99 -12.85 -15.14
CA LEU A 32 -6.60 -13.60 -14.05
C LEU A 32 -8.12 -13.42 -13.97
N TRP A 33 -8.61 -12.20 -14.19
CA TRP A 33 -10.04 -11.93 -14.16
C TRP A 33 -10.76 -12.46 -15.41
N SER A 34 -10.08 -12.44 -16.56
CA SER A 34 -10.60 -13.05 -17.79
C SER A 34 -10.76 -14.56 -17.62
N ASP A 35 -9.76 -15.23 -17.05
CA ASP A 35 -9.78 -16.67 -16.77
C ASP A 35 -10.88 -17.01 -15.75
N ALA A 36 -11.04 -16.20 -14.70
CA ALA A 36 -12.04 -16.43 -13.67
C ALA A 36 -13.49 -16.27 -14.16
N VAL A 37 -13.74 -15.40 -15.14
CA VAL A 37 -15.08 -15.14 -15.69
C VAL A 37 -15.34 -15.92 -16.99
N GLY A 38 -14.30 -16.49 -17.61
CA GLY A 38 -14.40 -17.22 -18.88
C GLY A 38 -14.61 -16.31 -20.10
N ARG A 39 -14.19 -15.04 -20.03
CA ARG A 39 -14.32 -14.08 -21.13
C ARG A 39 -13.17 -13.09 -21.13
N HIS A 40 -12.77 -12.62 -22.31
CA HIS A 40 -11.69 -11.64 -22.41
C HIS A 40 -12.11 -10.28 -21.83
N ILE A 41 -11.39 -9.81 -20.83
CA ILE A 41 -11.57 -8.51 -20.20
C ILE A 41 -10.32 -7.67 -20.46
N LEU A 42 -10.54 -6.43 -20.88
CA LEU A 42 -9.48 -5.46 -21.09
C LEU A 42 -8.95 -4.87 -19.78
N ARG A 43 -7.65 -4.54 -19.76
CA ARG A 43 -6.97 -3.89 -18.63
C ARG A 43 -7.69 -2.62 -18.17
N SER A 44 -8.12 -1.78 -19.11
CA SER A 44 -8.84 -0.52 -18.83
C SER A 44 -10.17 -0.75 -18.11
N THR A 45 -10.87 -1.84 -18.44
CA THR A 45 -12.09 -2.27 -17.74
C THR A 45 -11.80 -2.71 -16.32
N CYS A 46 -10.73 -3.50 -16.11
CA CYS A 46 -10.26 -3.90 -14.78
C CYS A 46 -9.98 -2.68 -13.90
N HIS A 47 -9.24 -1.71 -14.44
CA HIS A 47 -8.90 -0.46 -13.75
C HIS A 47 -10.15 0.32 -13.33
N ARG A 48 -11.08 0.56 -14.26
CA ARG A 48 -12.33 1.28 -13.98
C ARG A 48 -13.19 0.58 -12.92
N GLU A 49 -13.37 -0.73 -13.02
CA GLU A 49 -14.20 -1.46 -12.06
C GLU A 49 -13.53 -1.57 -10.69
N ALA A 50 -12.20 -1.74 -10.63
CA ALA A 50 -11.45 -1.67 -9.38
C ALA A 50 -11.62 -0.32 -8.67
N HIS A 51 -11.49 0.78 -9.42
CA HIS A 51 -11.72 2.13 -8.88
C HIS A 51 -13.15 2.36 -8.39
N LYS A 52 -14.17 1.90 -9.14
CA LYS A 52 -15.56 1.97 -8.69
C LYS A 52 -15.82 1.21 -7.38
N MET A 53 -15.05 0.16 -7.12
CA MET A 53 -15.11 -0.62 -5.88
C MET A 53 -14.29 0.01 -4.74
N GLY A 54 -13.59 1.12 -4.97
CA GLY A 54 -12.77 1.82 -3.98
C GLY A 54 -11.30 1.40 -3.95
N PHE A 55 -10.85 0.54 -4.86
CA PHE A 55 -9.43 0.19 -4.94
C PHE A 55 -8.64 1.26 -5.67
N SER A 56 -7.45 1.54 -5.17
CA SER A 56 -6.47 2.44 -5.79
C SER A 56 -5.11 1.78 -5.82
N THR A 57 -4.24 2.25 -6.72
CA THR A 57 -2.84 1.84 -6.73
C THR A 57 -2.10 2.48 -5.58
N TYR A 58 -1.17 1.74 -4.98
CA TYR A 58 -0.31 2.25 -3.94
C TYR A 58 1.12 1.76 -4.15
N LYS A 59 2.07 2.70 -4.20
CA LYS A 59 3.50 2.39 -4.13
C LYS A 59 3.91 2.41 -2.67
N ALA A 60 4.29 1.25 -2.13
CA ALA A 60 4.81 1.17 -0.77
C ALA A 60 6.09 2.01 -0.63
N LYS A 61 6.20 2.77 0.48
CA LYS A 61 7.45 3.45 0.81
C LYS A 61 8.56 2.42 1.02
N GLU A 62 9.68 2.64 0.36
CA GLU A 62 10.86 1.79 0.51
C GLU A 62 11.41 1.94 1.93
N LYS A 63 11.69 0.81 2.57
CA LYS A 63 12.27 0.74 3.91
C LYS A 63 13.59 -0.01 3.82
N PRO A 64 14.62 0.38 4.58
CA PRO A 64 15.86 -0.37 4.60
C PRO A 64 15.59 -1.79 5.12
N LEU A 65 16.27 -2.77 4.51
CA LEU A 65 16.21 -4.15 4.96
C LEU A 65 16.96 -4.27 6.29
N LEU A 66 16.22 -4.56 7.36
CA LEU A 66 16.82 -4.73 8.69
C LEU A 66 17.17 -6.19 8.96
N THR A 67 18.36 -6.42 9.50
CA THR A 67 18.76 -7.72 10.03
C THR A 67 17.96 -8.07 11.29
N PRO A 68 17.85 -9.35 11.67
CA PRO A 68 17.14 -9.75 12.90
C PRO A 68 17.65 -9.02 14.15
N LEU A 69 18.98 -8.88 14.28
CA LEU A 69 19.62 -8.15 15.39
C LEU A 69 19.23 -6.66 15.40
N GLN A 70 19.23 -6.00 14.25
CA GLN A 70 18.81 -4.60 14.15
C GLN A 70 17.34 -4.39 14.55
N LYS A 71 16.46 -5.34 14.20
CA LYS A 71 15.04 -5.30 14.63
C LYS A 71 14.91 -5.41 16.14
N GLN A 72 15.67 -6.33 16.76
CA GLN A 72 15.69 -6.49 18.21
C GLN A 72 16.18 -5.23 18.92
N ASN A 73 17.31 -4.66 18.48
CA ASN A 73 17.87 -3.44 19.06
C ASN A 73 16.90 -2.26 18.96
N ARG A 74 16.25 -2.09 17.81
CA ARG A 74 15.22 -1.06 17.62
C ARG A 74 14.02 -1.26 18.55
N LEU A 75 13.59 -2.51 18.75
CA LEU A 75 12.48 -2.83 19.64
C LEU A 75 12.83 -2.54 21.11
N VAL A 76 14.04 -2.93 21.54
CA VAL A 76 14.55 -2.65 22.90
C VAL A 76 14.60 -1.14 23.13
N TRP A 77 15.22 -0.40 22.20
CA TRP A 77 15.31 1.05 22.28
C TRP A 77 13.93 1.70 22.36
N ALA A 78 12.98 1.31 21.49
CA ALA A 78 11.62 1.85 21.50
C ALA A 78 10.86 1.55 22.80
N LYS A 79 11.05 0.37 23.41
CA LYS A 79 10.46 0.03 24.70
C LYS A 79 11.03 0.89 25.84
N GLN A 80 12.35 1.08 25.85
CA GLN A 80 13.03 1.93 26.84
C GLN A 80 12.60 3.40 26.72
N HIS A 81 12.35 3.87 25.50
CA HIS A 81 11.99 5.24 25.18
C HIS A 81 10.48 5.42 24.91
N LYS A 82 9.63 4.53 25.45
CA LYS A 82 8.17 4.56 25.20
C LYS A 82 7.52 5.88 25.65
N ASN A 83 8.02 6.44 26.75
CA ASN A 83 7.57 7.72 27.31
C ASN A 83 8.55 8.85 26.97
N TRP A 84 9.32 8.70 25.88
CA TRP A 84 10.22 9.75 25.43
C TRP A 84 9.40 10.97 25.04
N THR A 85 9.37 11.91 25.96
CA THR A 85 8.96 13.28 25.68
C THR A 85 10.26 14.01 25.31
N PRO A 86 10.27 14.80 24.23
CA PRO A 86 11.35 15.75 24.04
C PRO A 86 11.24 16.79 25.16
N LEU A 87 11.88 16.51 26.29
CA LEU A 87 11.95 17.42 27.42
C LEU A 87 12.90 18.57 27.04
N ASN A 88 12.39 19.79 27.16
CA ASN A 88 13.08 21.08 27.13
C ASN A 88 13.32 21.72 25.75
N ASN A 89 12.21 22.18 25.13
CA ASN A 89 12.19 23.44 24.38
C ASN A 89 12.09 24.66 25.33
N ASP A 90 12.55 24.55 26.57
CA ASP A 90 12.82 25.71 27.42
C ASP A 90 14.13 26.33 26.95
N MET A 91 13.99 27.12 25.88
CA MET A 91 14.79 28.29 25.53
C MET A 91 16.17 28.43 26.19
N GLN A 92 17.18 27.72 25.66
CA GLN A 92 18.53 28.29 25.51
C GLN A 92 19.11 27.87 24.16
N TYR A 93 18.64 28.50 23.09
CA TYR A 93 19.35 28.55 21.81
C TYR A 93 20.55 29.50 21.95
N ASN A 94 21.63 29.03 22.57
CA ASN A 94 22.93 29.67 22.44
C ASN A 94 23.67 29.06 21.25
N GLY A 95 23.52 29.72 20.10
CA GLY A 95 24.56 29.87 19.09
C GLY A 95 25.01 28.62 18.32
N VAL A 96 24.99 28.77 16.99
CA VAL A 96 25.72 27.97 15.98
C VAL A 96 24.98 26.72 15.49
N ILE A 97 24.08 26.93 14.53
CA ILE A 97 23.79 25.91 13.50
C ILE A 97 24.79 26.13 12.36
N ARG A 98 25.85 25.32 12.32
CA ARG A 98 26.60 25.10 11.07
C ARG A 98 25.74 24.19 10.19
N GLY A 99 25.03 24.79 9.25
CA GLY A 99 24.37 24.08 8.18
C GLY A 99 25.39 23.46 7.24
N VAL A 100 25.28 22.14 7.06
CA VAL A 100 25.81 21.44 5.89
C VAL A 100 24.67 20.56 5.37
N TYR A 101 23.99 21.04 4.33
CA TYR A 101 23.38 20.25 3.27
C TYR A 101 23.77 20.91 1.96
#